data_AF-A0A0D5ZCE1-F1
#
_entry.id   AF-A0A0D5ZCE1-F1
#
_cell.length_a   1.000
_cell.length_b   1.000
_cell.length_c   1.000
_cell.angle_alpha   90.00
_cell.angle_beta   90.00
_cell.angle_gamma   90.00
#
_symmetry.space_group_name_H-M   'P 1'
#
loop_
_entity.id
_entity.type
_entity.pdbx_description
1 polymer ?
#
loop_
_entity_poly.entity_id
_entity_poly.type
_entity_poly.pdbx_seq_one_letter_code
_entity_poly.pdbx_strand_id
1 'polypeptide(L)'
;MKYGFFDDANQEYVIHTPQTPYPWINYLGNERFFGLISNTGGGYAFYRDARLRRLTRYRYNNIPVDNGGRYFYIYDDGDYWTPGWMPVKRELEQYECRHGLGYTSIMGERRGIRATQLAFVPLSFDGEVHQVKLQNTSLQTKKIKLFSFVEFCLWNAYDDMTNFQRNLNTGEVEIQAKLKYRILSFITRRNTANAAITMLFSLRIVRWRAMIQTVKHFWVSTMDWISPKPSPQGKRLTR
;
A
#
# COMPACT_ATOMS: atom_id res chain seq x y z
N MET A 1 7.56 -6.93 28.18
CA MET A 1 6.59 -7.45 27.19
C MET A 1 7.33 -7.62 25.86
N LYS A 2 7.12 -8.73 25.12
CA LYS A 2 7.73 -8.96 23.80
C LYS A 2 6.66 -8.78 22.72
N TYR A 3 7.01 -8.17 21.60
CA TYR A 3 6.09 -7.90 20.47
C TYR A 3 6.41 -8.78 19.24
N GLY A 4 7.42 -9.64 19.36
CA GLY A 4 7.92 -10.49 18.29
C GLY A 4 9.00 -11.46 18.74
N PHE A 5 9.54 -12.23 17.79
CA PHE A 5 10.63 -13.18 17.96
C PHE A 5 11.41 -13.36 16.66
N PHE A 6 12.63 -13.90 16.76
CA PHE A 6 13.43 -14.28 15.58
C PHE A 6 13.03 -15.66 15.10
N ASP A 7 12.85 -15.79 13.79
CA ASP A 7 12.67 -17.04 13.06
C ASP A 7 13.95 -17.28 12.25
N ASP A 8 14.95 -17.88 12.91
CA ASP A 8 16.30 -18.04 12.36
C ASP A 8 16.31 -18.94 11.11
N ALA A 9 15.39 -19.90 11.04
CA ALA A 9 15.27 -20.81 9.90
C ALA A 9 14.86 -20.04 8.62
N ASN A 10 13.99 -19.05 8.76
CA ASN A 10 13.53 -18.21 7.65
C ASN A 10 14.32 -16.88 7.53
N GLN A 11 15.23 -16.60 8.47
CA GLN A 11 15.96 -15.33 8.56
C GLN A 11 15.03 -14.12 8.66
N GLU A 12 13.98 -14.26 9.47
CA GLU A 12 12.95 -13.23 9.65
C GLU A 12 12.85 -12.78 11.10
N TYR A 13 12.41 -11.54 11.28
CA TYR A 13 11.85 -11.10 12.55
C TYR A 13 10.31 -11.09 12.45
N VAL A 14 9.66 -11.86 13.31
CA VAL A 14 8.20 -12.06 13.33
C VAL A 14 7.60 -11.16 14.40
N ILE A 15 6.69 -10.28 13.99
CA ILE A 15 5.93 -9.35 14.84
C ILE A 15 4.50 -9.87 14.93
N HIS A 16 4.03 -10.20 16.12
CA HIS A 16 2.72 -10.84 16.33
C HIS A 16 1.60 -9.87 16.73
N THR A 17 1.90 -8.57 16.82
CA THR A 17 0.90 -7.52 17.11
C THR A 17 1.19 -6.26 16.31
N PRO A 18 0.17 -5.57 15.77
CA PRO A 18 0.38 -4.32 15.04
C PRO A 18 0.68 -3.14 15.99
N GLN A 19 0.41 -3.31 17.30
CA GLN A 19 0.55 -2.29 18.32
C GLN A 19 1.93 -2.34 19.00
N THR A 20 2.98 -2.21 18.21
CA THR A 20 4.35 -2.07 18.72
C THR A 20 4.53 -0.72 19.42
N PRO A 21 5.51 -0.56 20.34
CA PRO A 21 5.76 0.72 21.04
C PRO A 21 6.13 1.86 20.09
N TYR A 22 6.67 1.52 18.93
CA TYR A 22 7.00 2.42 17.84
C TYR A 22 6.87 1.66 16.52
N PRO A 23 6.63 2.33 15.38
CA PRO A 23 6.65 1.67 14.07
C PRO A 23 7.99 0.97 13.84
N TRP A 24 7.95 -0.34 13.63
CA TRP A 24 9.13 -1.13 13.28
C TRP A 24 9.17 -1.26 11.77
N ILE A 25 10.32 -0.90 11.18
CA ILE A 25 10.45 -0.80 9.73
C ILE A 25 11.41 -1.84 9.18
N ASN A 26 11.23 -2.13 7.90
CA ASN A 26 12.18 -2.81 7.06
C ASN A 26 12.52 -1.97 5.82
N TYR A 27 13.67 -2.27 5.23
CA TYR A 27 14.11 -1.73 3.94
C TYR A 27 13.89 -2.77 2.84
N LEU A 28 13.29 -2.33 1.75
CA LEU A 28 13.11 -3.08 0.52
C LEU A 28 14.08 -2.56 -0.54
N GLY A 29 14.67 -3.46 -1.32
CA GLY A 29 15.58 -3.12 -2.41
C GLY A 29 17.05 -3.00 -2.00
N ASN A 30 17.93 -3.35 -2.91
CA ASN A 30 19.38 -3.43 -2.70
C ASN A 30 20.21 -2.83 -3.85
N GLU A 31 19.56 -2.15 -4.80
CA GLU A 31 20.21 -1.53 -5.97
C GLU A 31 19.90 -0.03 -6.04
N ARG A 32 18.96 0.37 -6.90
CA ARG A 32 18.66 1.78 -7.17
C ARG A 32 17.30 2.21 -6.64
N PHE A 33 16.38 1.28 -6.47
CA PHE A 33 15.04 1.54 -5.96
C PHE A 33 14.94 1.03 -4.53
N PHE A 34 14.37 1.84 -3.65
CA PHE A 34 14.26 1.53 -2.23
C PHE A 34 12.85 1.83 -1.71
N GLY A 35 12.39 0.98 -0.78
CA GLY A 35 11.16 1.19 -0.03
C GLY A 35 11.43 1.10 1.47
N LEU A 36 10.90 2.04 2.24
CA LEU A 36 10.74 1.88 3.68
C LEU A 36 9.32 1.38 3.92
N ILE A 37 9.16 0.27 4.62
CA ILE A 37 7.85 -0.29 4.97
C ILE A 37 7.80 -0.63 6.46
N SER A 38 6.76 -0.16 7.16
CA SER A 38 6.54 -0.51 8.56
C SER A 38 5.77 -1.82 8.73
N ASN A 39 5.72 -2.32 9.96
CA ASN A 39 4.89 -3.45 10.34
C ASN A 39 3.38 -3.24 10.06
N THR A 40 2.93 -1.98 9.93
CA THR A 40 1.52 -1.66 9.60
C THR A 40 1.31 -1.24 8.15
N GLY A 41 2.34 -1.30 7.30
CA GLY A 41 2.28 -0.96 5.87
C GLY A 41 2.56 0.52 5.56
N GLY A 42 2.95 1.31 6.56
CA GLY A 42 3.38 2.70 6.43
C GLY A 42 4.73 2.86 5.75
N GLY A 43 5.12 4.10 5.46
CA GLY A 43 6.40 4.46 4.85
C GLY A 43 6.29 4.93 3.39
N TYR A 44 7.42 4.97 2.68
CA TYR A 44 7.47 5.47 1.30
C TYR A 44 8.52 4.77 0.43
N ALA A 45 8.48 5.04 -0.89
CA ALA A 45 9.42 4.54 -1.88
C ALA A 45 10.13 5.68 -2.63
N PHE A 46 11.36 5.44 -3.07
CA PHE A 46 12.18 6.39 -3.84
C PHE A 46 13.17 5.69 -4.77
N TYR A 47 13.61 6.40 -5.81
CA TYR A 47 14.63 5.93 -6.76
C TYR A 47 15.92 6.74 -6.62
N ARG A 48 16.98 6.10 -6.11
CA ARG A 48 18.34 6.61 -5.83
C ARG A 48 18.42 7.71 -4.78
N ASP A 49 17.58 8.74 -4.87
CA ASP A 49 17.61 9.92 -4.02
C ASP A 49 16.27 10.10 -3.29
N ALA A 50 16.29 9.93 -1.96
CA ALA A 50 15.11 10.02 -1.10
C ALA A 50 14.54 11.44 -0.97
N ARG A 51 15.29 12.48 -1.38
CA ARG A 51 14.85 13.86 -1.42
C ARG A 51 14.31 14.21 -2.79
N LEU A 52 15.09 14.00 -3.85
CA LEU A 52 14.78 14.52 -5.20
C LEU A 52 13.89 13.59 -6.03
N ARG A 53 13.88 12.29 -5.72
CA ARG A 53 13.21 11.25 -6.50
C ARG A 53 12.32 10.38 -5.63
N ARG A 54 11.55 11.00 -4.74
CA ARG A 54 10.58 10.32 -3.87
C ARG A 54 9.27 10.07 -4.64
N LEU A 55 8.81 8.82 -4.67
CA LEU A 55 7.60 8.44 -5.39
C LEU A 55 6.35 8.63 -4.53
N THR A 56 6.41 8.22 -3.26
CA THR A 56 5.23 8.21 -2.38
C THR A 56 5.44 9.11 -1.18
N ARG A 57 4.37 9.76 -0.72
CA ARG A 57 4.42 10.71 0.39
C ARG A 57 4.41 9.97 1.72
N TYR A 58 5.17 10.49 2.67
CA TYR A 58 5.15 10.06 4.07
C TYR A 58 5.31 11.27 4.98
N ARG A 59 4.53 11.30 6.07
CA ARG A 59 4.54 12.38 7.05
C ARG A 59 5.26 11.89 8.32
N TYR A 60 6.47 12.39 8.54
CA TYR A 60 7.15 12.22 9.81
C TYR A 60 6.38 12.97 10.91
N ASN A 61 6.43 12.44 12.14
CA ASN A 61 5.72 13.03 13.30
C ASN A 61 4.21 13.21 13.09
N ASN A 62 3.58 12.33 12.31
CA ASN A 62 2.13 12.34 12.13
C ASN A 62 1.41 11.94 13.45
N ILE A 63 0.13 12.29 13.57
CA ILE A 63 -0.71 11.89 14.71
C ILE A 63 -1.92 11.12 14.17
N PRO A 64 -2.01 9.79 14.40
CA PRO A 64 -0.98 8.92 14.98
C PRO A 64 0.23 8.78 14.04
N VAL A 65 1.37 8.35 14.60
CA VAL A 65 2.57 8.03 13.82
C VAL A 65 2.27 6.90 12.82
N ASP A 66 3.02 6.86 11.72
CA ASP A 66 2.93 5.81 10.69
C ASP A 66 1.59 5.75 9.94
N ASN A 67 0.81 6.83 9.98
CA ASN A 67 -0.44 6.95 9.25
C ASN A 67 -0.22 7.49 7.83
N GLY A 68 0.38 6.65 6.97
CA GLY A 68 0.59 6.93 5.55
C GLY A 68 1.49 5.87 4.90
N GLY A 69 0.97 5.16 3.89
CA GLY A 69 1.65 3.98 3.34
C GLY A 69 0.96 3.36 2.12
N ARG A 70 1.17 2.05 1.95
CA ARG A 70 0.53 1.24 0.88
C ARG A 70 -0.55 0.39 1.52
N TYR A 71 -1.80 0.78 1.30
CA TYR A 71 -2.93 0.14 1.96
C TYR A 71 -3.81 -0.62 0.98
N PHE A 72 -4.32 -1.76 1.45
CA PHE A 72 -5.28 -2.60 0.73
C PHE A 72 -6.53 -2.73 1.58
N TYR A 73 -7.52 -1.88 1.30
CA TYR A 73 -8.81 -1.90 1.98
C TYR A 73 -9.65 -3.06 1.45
N ILE A 74 -10.16 -3.85 2.37
CA ILE A 74 -11.08 -4.96 2.12
C ILE A 74 -12.43 -4.53 2.67
N TYR A 75 -13.42 -4.47 1.79
CA TYR A 75 -14.81 -4.24 2.16
C TYR A 75 -15.59 -5.56 2.05
N ASP A 76 -16.21 -5.96 3.15
CA ASP A 76 -17.05 -7.16 3.28
C ASP A 76 -18.36 -6.76 3.97
N ASP A 77 -19.44 -6.69 3.19
CA ASP A 77 -20.81 -6.48 3.67
C ASP A 77 -20.95 -5.42 4.79
N GLY A 78 -20.69 -4.16 4.46
CA GLY A 78 -20.78 -3.02 5.39
C GLY A 78 -19.54 -2.77 6.25
N ASP A 79 -18.66 -3.76 6.44
CA ASP A 79 -17.40 -3.60 7.17
C ASP A 79 -16.23 -3.31 6.22
N TYR A 80 -15.24 -2.58 6.72
CA TYR A 80 -14.01 -2.28 5.98
C TYR A 80 -12.79 -2.28 6.91
N TRP A 81 -11.70 -2.86 6.42
CA TRP A 81 -10.48 -3.05 7.19
C TRP A 81 -9.27 -3.20 6.27
N THR A 82 -8.07 -3.20 6.85
CA THR A 82 -6.79 -3.41 6.15
C THR A 82 -6.00 -4.52 6.84
N PRO A 83 -5.21 -5.34 6.10
CA PRO A 83 -4.43 -6.43 6.70
C PRO A 83 -3.38 -5.93 7.70
N GLY A 84 -2.86 -4.72 7.49
CA GLY A 84 -1.85 -4.10 8.36
C GLY A 84 -2.40 -3.37 9.58
N TRP A 85 -3.70 -3.51 9.91
CA TRP A 85 -4.40 -2.78 10.97
C TRP A 85 -4.52 -1.27 10.74
N MET A 86 -3.42 -0.56 10.48
CA MET A 86 -3.46 0.83 10.02
C MET A 86 -3.98 0.93 8.57
N PRO A 87 -4.64 2.04 8.19
CA PRO A 87 -4.98 3.20 9.03
C PRO A 87 -6.33 3.07 9.75
N VAL A 88 -7.12 2.03 9.43
CA VAL A 88 -8.53 1.90 9.87
C VAL A 88 -8.64 1.50 11.35
N LYS A 89 -7.66 0.76 11.86
CA LYS A 89 -7.58 0.22 13.22
C LYS A 89 -8.75 -0.68 13.62
N ARG A 90 -9.35 -1.38 12.65
CA ARG A 90 -10.30 -2.46 12.98
C ARG A 90 -9.54 -3.59 13.66
N GLU A 91 -10.14 -4.12 14.71
CA GLU A 91 -9.63 -5.28 15.41
C GLU A 91 -9.51 -6.47 14.45
N LEU A 92 -8.38 -7.18 14.51
CA LEU A 92 -8.09 -8.34 13.68
C LEU A 92 -8.17 -9.59 14.55
N GLU A 93 -8.74 -10.66 14.02
CA GLU A 93 -8.78 -11.98 14.67
C GLU A 93 -7.37 -12.57 14.75
N GLN A 94 -6.55 -12.31 13.73
CA GLN A 94 -5.13 -12.66 13.69
C GLN A 94 -4.34 -11.55 13.00
N TYR A 95 -3.11 -11.33 13.46
CA TYR A 95 -2.15 -10.46 12.79
C TYR A 95 -0.75 -11.06 12.89
N GLU A 96 0.02 -10.94 11.82
CA GLU A 96 1.44 -11.26 11.81
C GLU A 96 2.15 -10.37 10.77
N CYS A 97 3.27 -9.78 11.14
CA CYS A 97 4.19 -9.14 10.20
C CYS A 97 5.56 -9.82 10.26
N ARG A 98 6.07 -10.24 9.12
CA ARG A 98 7.41 -10.82 8.96
C ARG A 98 8.28 -9.86 8.19
N HIS A 99 9.33 -9.35 8.83
CA HIS A 99 10.39 -8.63 8.15
C HIS A 99 11.52 -9.60 7.83
N GLY A 100 11.73 -9.87 6.54
CA GLY A 100 12.84 -10.66 6.03
C GLY A 100 13.87 -9.82 5.29
N LEU A 101 14.81 -10.47 4.62
CA LEU A 101 15.87 -9.79 3.87
C LEU A 101 15.33 -9.21 2.54
N GLY A 102 15.06 -7.91 2.52
CA GLY A 102 14.59 -7.20 1.32
C GLY A 102 13.10 -7.38 0.99
N TYR A 103 12.34 -8.03 1.88
CA TYR A 103 10.88 -8.20 1.76
C TYR A 103 10.18 -8.07 3.12
N THR A 104 8.88 -7.78 3.07
CA THR A 104 8.00 -7.80 4.24
C THR A 104 6.68 -8.46 3.89
N SER A 105 6.19 -9.35 4.76
CA SER A 105 4.87 -9.98 4.65
C SER A 105 3.99 -9.55 5.82
N ILE A 106 2.84 -8.94 5.54
CA ILE A 106 1.85 -8.52 6.54
C ILE A 106 0.58 -9.32 6.33
N MET A 107 0.15 -10.04 7.36
CA MET A 107 -1.05 -10.86 7.37
C MET A 107 -2.03 -10.30 8.41
N GLY A 108 -3.28 -10.15 7.99
CA GLY A 108 -4.40 -9.87 8.88
C GLY A 108 -5.59 -10.77 8.54
N GLU A 109 -6.33 -11.19 9.56
CA GLU A 109 -7.57 -11.96 9.40
C GLU A 109 -8.72 -11.27 10.13
N ARG A 110 -9.87 -11.17 9.46
CA ARG A 110 -11.09 -10.61 10.05
C ARG A 110 -12.33 -11.12 9.33
N ARG A 111 -13.38 -11.49 10.10
CA ARG A 111 -14.68 -11.99 9.63
C ARG A 111 -14.55 -13.19 8.68
N GLY A 112 -13.59 -14.07 8.93
CA GLY A 112 -13.35 -15.26 8.11
C GLY A 112 -12.73 -14.96 6.74
N ILE A 113 -12.00 -13.84 6.63
CA ILE A 113 -11.19 -13.50 5.47
C ILE A 113 -9.78 -13.22 5.94
N ARG A 114 -8.83 -14.01 5.46
CA ARG A 114 -7.39 -13.80 5.66
C ARG A 114 -6.80 -13.09 4.46
N ALA A 115 -6.04 -12.03 4.70
CA ALA A 115 -5.37 -11.24 3.69
C ALA A 115 -3.88 -11.14 4.00
N THR A 116 -3.04 -11.46 3.02
CA THR A 116 -1.58 -11.36 3.13
C THR A 116 -1.05 -10.43 2.06
N GLN A 117 -0.36 -9.37 2.48
CA GLN A 117 0.40 -8.45 1.64
C GLN A 117 1.88 -8.79 1.74
N LEU A 118 2.45 -9.32 0.65
CA LEU A 118 3.89 -9.45 0.48
C LEU A 118 4.41 -8.25 -0.33
N ALA A 119 5.35 -7.50 0.23
CA ALA A 119 5.99 -6.34 -0.39
C ALA A 119 7.50 -6.57 -0.53
N PHE A 120 8.05 -6.31 -1.71
CA PHE A 120 9.47 -6.42 -1.99
C PHE A 120 9.86 -5.61 -3.22
N VAL A 121 11.15 -5.35 -3.39
CA VAL A 121 11.72 -4.79 -4.63
C VAL A 121 12.48 -5.91 -5.33
N PRO A 122 12.02 -6.38 -6.50
CA PRO A 122 12.74 -7.39 -7.28
C PRO A 122 14.15 -6.92 -7.69
N LEU A 123 15.05 -7.88 -7.86
CA LEU A 123 16.38 -7.62 -8.41
C LEU A 123 16.28 -7.03 -9.83
N SER A 124 17.16 -6.09 -10.15
CA SER A 124 17.22 -5.43 -11.46
C SER A 124 15.89 -4.81 -11.94
N PHE A 125 15.01 -4.44 -11.00
CA PHE A 125 13.74 -3.78 -11.28
C PHE A 125 13.59 -2.52 -10.43
N ASP A 126 13.38 -1.37 -11.08
CA ASP A 126 13.20 -0.09 -10.40
C ASP A 126 11.74 0.10 -9.95
N GLY A 127 11.23 -0.80 -9.11
CA GLY A 127 9.87 -0.70 -8.59
C GLY A 127 9.56 -1.63 -7.42
N GLU A 128 8.58 -1.23 -6.63
CA GLU A 128 8.04 -2.03 -5.53
C GLU A 128 6.90 -2.92 -6.02
N VAL A 129 6.96 -4.20 -5.68
CA VAL A 129 5.93 -5.19 -6.00
C VAL A 129 5.15 -5.53 -4.73
N HIS A 130 3.83 -5.46 -4.82
CA HIS A 130 2.92 -5.95 -3.79
C HIS A 130 2.11 -7.14 -4.31
N GLN A 131 2.28 -8.30 -3.69
CA GLN A 131 1.41 -9.45 -3.90
C GLN A 131 0.39 -9.51 -2.76
N VAL A 132 -0.89 -9.42 -3.11
CA VAL A 132 -2.01 -9.56 -2.16
C VAL A 132 -2.67 -10.92 -2.37
N LYS A 133 -2.64 -11.77 -1.36
CA LYS A 133 -3.35 -13.05 -1.31
C LYS A 133 -4.57 -12.90 -0.41
N LEU A 134 -5.73 -13.34 -0.89
CA LEU A 134 -6.99 -13.34 -0.15
C LEU A 134 -7.48 -14.77 -0.03
N GLN A 135 -7.78 -15.20 1.18
CA GLN A 135 -8.27 -16.53 1.51
C GLN A 135 -9.57 -16.41 2.30
N ASN A 136 -10.60 -17.12 1.84
CA ASN A 136 -11.83 -17.29 2.61
C ASN A 136 -11.60 -18.43 3.60
N THR A 137 -11.55 -18.10 4.89
CA THR A 137 -11.38 -19.05 6.00
C THR A 137 -12.72 -19.43 6.62
N SER A 138 -13.82 -18.87 6.13
CA SER A 138 -15.19 -19.21 6.54
C SER A 138 -15.81 -20.33 5.70
N LEU A 139 -16.93 -20.87 6.19
CA LEU A 139 -17.77 -21.84 5.46
C LEU A 139 -18.72 -21.17 4.45
N GLN A 140 -18.88 -19.85 4.51
CA GLN A 140 -19.82 -19.12 3.66
C GLN A 140 -19.10 -18.53 2.45
N THR A 141 -19.80 -18.39 1.32
CA THR A 141 -19.24 -17.67 0.17
C THR A 141 -19.09 -16.18 0.49
N LYS A 142 -17.91 -15.61 0.23
CA LYS A 142 -17.61 -14.20 0.49
C LYS A 142 -17.60 -13.37 -0.79
N LYS A 143 -18.30 -12.23 -0.75
CA LYS A 143 -18.30 -11.21 -1.82
C LYS A 143 -17.63 -9.96 -1.28
N ILE A 144 -16.45 -9.65 -1.78
CA ILE A 144 -15.64 -8.54 -1.26
C ILE A 144 -15.27 -7.54 -2.34
N LYS A 145 -14.94 -6.33 -1.89
CA LYS A 145 -14.30 -5.32 -2.73
C LYS A 145 -12.91 -5.03 -2.18
N LEU A 146 -11.93 -5.02 -3.07
CA LEU A 146 -10.54 -4.71 -2.75
C LEU A 146 -10.19 -3.36 -3.36
N PHE A 147 -9.63 -2.46 -2.54
CA PHE A 147 -9.18 -1.14 -2.95
C PHE A 147 -7.71 -0.97 -2.54
N SER A 148 -6.84 -0.70 -3.50
CA SER A 148 -5.46 -0.30 -3.22
C SER A 148 -5.38 1.21 -3.07
N PHE A 149 -4.49 1.67 -2.20
CA PHE A 149 -4.23 3.08 -1.94
C PHE A 149 -2.75 3.36 -1.81
N VAL A 150 -2.33 4.48 -2.38
CA VAL A 150 -1.04 5.12 -2.16
C VAL A 150 -1.22 6.63 -2.28
N GLU A 151 -0.41 7.41 -1.59
CA GLU A 151 -0.32 8.86 -1.80
C GLU A 151 1.00 9.19 -2.52
N PHE A 152 0.94 9.90 -3.64
CA PHE A 152 2.13 10.31 -4.38
C PHE A 152 2.82 11.50 -3.71
N CYS A 153 4.15 11.49 -3.73
CA CYS A 153 4.98 12.67 -3.49
C CYS A 153 5.27 13.37 -4.82
N LEU A 154 5.36 14.69 -4.81
CA LEU A 154 5.72 15.48 -5.99
C LEU A 154 7.24 15.47 -6.26
N TRP A 155 7.85 14.27 -6.28
CA TRP A 155 9.28 14.01 -6.48
C TRP A 155 10.22 14.63 -5.44
N ASN A 156 10.41 15.95 -5.49
CA ASN A 156 11.24 16.68 -4.54
C ASN A 156 10.47 16.82 -3.22
N ALA A 157 10.77 15.94 -2.27
CA ALA A 157 10.08 15.86 -0.99
C ALA A 157 10.12 17.16 -0.18
N TYR A 158 11.18 17.97 -0.34
CA TYR A 158 11.26 19.26 0.32
C TYR A 158 10.30 20.27 -0.30
N ASP A 159 10.25 20.36 -1.63
CA ASP A 159 9.29 21.22 -2.35
C ASP A 159 7.85 20.77 -2.08
N ASP A 160 7.61 19.45 -2.08
CA ASP A 160 6.32 18.81 -1.77
C ASP A 160 5.72 19.27 -0.44
N MET A 161 6.54 19.44 0.60
CA MET A 161 6.09 19.77 1.95
C MET A 161 6.14 21.27 2.32
N THR A 162 6.76 22.12 1.48
CA THR A 162 6.99 23.54 1.83
C THR A 162 6.40 24.52 0.83
N ASN A 163 6.28 24.14 -0.45
CA ASN A 163 6.02 25.09 -1.53
C ASN A 163 4.59 25.04 -2.06
N PHE A 164 3.61 24.99 -1.15
CA PHE A 164 2.20 24.78 -1.48
C PHE A 164 1.62 25.83 -2.43
N GLN A 165 2.07 27.09 -2.32
CA GLN A 165 1.67 28.18 -3.20
C GLN A 165 1.86 27.86 -4.69
N ARG A 166 2.85 27.01 -5.01
CA ARG A 166 3.10 26.50 -6.36
C ARG A 166 2.56 25.09 -6.54
N ASN A 167 2.98 24.16 -5.68
CA ASN A 167 2.94 22.73 -5.98
C ASN A 167 1.50 22.15 -6.00
N LEU A 168 0.54 22.79 -5.35
CA LEU A 168 -0.88 22.41 -5.35
C LEU A 168 -1.52 22.49 -6.75
N ASN A 169 -0.91 23.24 -7.68
CA ASN A 169 -1.39 23.43 -9.05
C ASN A 169 -0.57 22.64 -10.09
N THR A 170 0.21 21.63 -9.66
CA THR A 170 1.19 20.93 -10.54
C THR A 170 1.04 19.41 -10.65
N GLY A 171 0.11 18.82 -9.89
CA GLY A 171 -0.15 17.38 -9.94
C GLY A 171 -0.94 16.99 -11.18
N GLU A 172 -0.45 16.02 -11.93
CA GLU A 172 -1.08 15.51 -13.15
C GLU A 172 -1.12 13.98 -13.13
N VAL A 173 -2.16 13.39 -13.71
CA VAL A 173 -2.34 11.93 -13.78
C VAL A 173 -2.87 11.52 -15.13
N GLU A 174 -2.43 10.35 -15.58
CA GLU A 174 -3.02 9.65 -16.73
C GLU A 174 -3.55 8.30 -16.26
N ILE A 175 -4.80 8.00 -16.63
CA ILE A 175 -5.46 6.74 -16.29
C ILE A 175 -5.61 5.90 -17.56
N GLN A 176 -4.94 4.76 -17.61
CA GLN A 176 -5.08 3.79 -18.70
C GLN A 176 -5.74 2.51 -18.17
N ALA A 177 -6.96 2.25 -18.66
CA ALA A 177 -7.68 1.02 -18.34
C ALA A 177 -7.52 0.00 -19.48
N LYS A 178 -6.87 -1.14 -19.22
CA LYS A 178 -6.83 -2.29 -20.14
C LYS A 178 -7.46 -3.52 -19.49
N LEU A 179 -7.97 -4.46 -20.30
CA LEU A 179 -8.80 -5.61 -19.86
C LEU A 179 -8.18 -6.48 -18.75
N LYS A 180 -6.84 -6.56 -18.65
CA LYS A 180 -6.14 -7.42 -17.67
C LYS A 180 -5.47 -6.65 -16.53
N TYR A 181 -5.31 -5.33 -16.64
CA TYR A 181 -4.58 -4.50 -15.68
C TYR A 181 -5.04 -3.04 -15.75
N ARG A 182 -4.99 -2.34 -14.62
CA ARG A 182 -5.17 -0.88 -14.57
C ARG A 182 -3.81 -0.25 -14.36
N ILE A 183 -3.43 0.69 -15.22
CA ILE A 183 -2.21 1.47 -15.07
C ILE A 183 -2.62 2.87 -14.66
N LEU A 184 -2.01 3.36 -13.57
CA LEU A 184 -2.02 4.78 -13.25
C LEU A 184 -0.60 5.30 -13.47
N SER A 185 -0.46 6.30 -14.33
CA SER A 185 0.79 7.04 -14.47
C SER A 185 0.64 8.39 -13.77
N PHE A 186 1.55 8.69 -12.85
CA PHE A 186 1.65 9.98 -12.19
C PHE A 186 2.77 10.79 -12.85
N ILE A 187 2.44 12.01 -13.29
CA ILE A 187 3.35 12.90 -14.00
C ILE A 187 3.31 14.26 -13.28
N THR A 188 4.45 14.94 -13.20
CA THR A 188 4.50 16.32 -12.72
C THR A 188 5.11 17.21 -13.79
N ARG A 189 4.60 18.44 -13.91
CA ARG A 189 4.92 19.44 -14.94
C ARG A 189 6.40 19.75 -15.21
N ARG A 190 7.33 19.39 -14.31
CA ARG A 190 8.78 19.64 -14.46
C ARG A 190 9.58 18.51 -15.14
N ASN A 191 8.99 17.34 -15.40
CA ASN A 191 9.68 16.24 -16.09
C ASN A 191 9.20 16.11 -17.54
N THR A 192 9.66 17.02 -18.40
CA THR A 192 9.52 16.92 -19.87
C THR A 192 10.47 15.89 -20.49
N ALA A 193 11.34 15.26 -19.70
CA ALA A 193 12.21 14.17 -20.13
C ALA A 193 11.89 12.87 -19.38
N ASN A 194 11.07 12.00 -19.98
CA ASN A 194 10.98 10.54 -19.77
C ASN A 194 10.79 9.95 -18.35
N ALA A 195 10.61 10.74 -17.30
CA ALA A 195 10.42 10.22 -15.93
C ALA A 195 8.96 10.34 -15.48
N ALA A 196 8.11 9.45 -16.00
CA ALA A 196 6.77 9.19 -15.45
C ALA A 196 6.87 8.09 -14.38
N ILE A 197 6.16 8.25 -13.25
CA ILE A 197 5.97 7.15 -12.30
C ILE A 197 4.81 6.32 -12.80
N THR A 198 5.06 5.07 -13.18
CA THR A 198 4.01 4.15 -13.61
C THR A 198 3.70 3.17 -12.49
N MET A 199 2.50 3.28 -11.91
CA MET A 199 1.95 2.23 -11.06
C MET A 199 1.17 1.22 -11.91
N LEU A 200 1.67 -0.01 -11.95
CA LEU A 200 1.02 -1.13 -12.62
C LEU A 200 0.25 -1.97 -11.62
N PHE A 201 -1.08 -2.00 -11.74
CA PHE A 201 -1.92 -2.94 -10.99
C PHE A 201 -2.35 -4.09 -11.89
N SER A 202 -1.74 -5.25 -11.70
CA SER A 202 -2.18 -6.52 -12.26
C SER A 202 -2.70 -7.41 -11.13
N LEU A 203 -3.93 -7.91 -11.23
CA LEU A 203 -4.43 -8.94 -10.32
C LEU A 203 -4.50 -10.25 -11.09
N ARG A 204 -3.80 -11.26 -10.58
CA ARG A 204 -4.03 -12.65 -10.94
C ARG A 204 -4.84 -13.29 -9.82
N ILE A 205 -6.14 -13.53 -10.05
CA ILE A 205 -6.96 -14.31 -9.10
C ILE A 205 -6.51 -15.76 -9.23
N VAL A 206 -5.80 -16.27 -8.23
CA VAL A 206 -5.47 -17.69 -8.13
C VAL A 206 -6.57 -18.34 -7.29
N ARG A 207 -7.51 -19.03 -7.93
CA ARG A 207 -8.60 -19.75 -7.25
C ARG A 207 -8.04 -20.93 -6.46
N TRP A 208 -8.31 -20.99 -5.16
CA TRP A 208 -8.16 -22.21 -4.35
C TRP A 208 -9.39 -22.42 -3.44
N ARG A 209 -10.01 -23.60 -3.58
CA ARG A 209 -11.03 -24.32 -2.77
C ARG A 209 -12.23 -23.60 -2.10
N ALA A 210 -12.28 -22.27 -2.00
CA ALA A 210 -13.45 -21.53 -1.52
C ALA A 210 -13.70 -20.31 -2.41
N MET A 211 -14.94 -20.14 -2.87
CA MET A 211 -15.28 -19.13 -3.87
C MET A 211 -15.22 -17.71 -3.25
N ILE A 212 -14.28 -16.88 -3.72
CA ILE A 212 -14.26 -15.43 -3.49
C ILE A 212 -14.62 -14.73 -4.80
N GLN A 213 -15.60 -13.82 -4.76
CA GLN A 213 -15.86 -12.88 -5.84
C GLN A 213 -15.35 -11.50 -5.45
N THR A 214 -14.42 -10.93 -6.24
CA THR A 214 -13.80 -9.63 -5.97
C THR A 214 -14.20 -8.60 -7.02
N VAL A 215 -14.71 -7.44 -6.58
CA VAL A 215 -14.92 -6.27 -7.44
C VAL A 215 -13.87 -5.20 -7.11
N LYS A 216 -13.16 -4.71 -8.13
CA LYS A 216 -12.03 -3.78 -7.96
C LYS A 216 -12.39 -2.33 -8.23
N HIS A 217 -11.99 -1.46 -7.32
CA HIS A 217 -12.00 -0.01 -7.55
C HIS A 217 -10.67 0.58 -7.09
N PHE A 218 -10.21 1.56 -7.85
CA PHE A 218 -8.96 2.27 -7.60
C PHE A 218 -9.31 3.71 -7.27
N TRP A 219 -8.67 4.27 -6.23
CA TRP A 219 -8.92 5.63 -5.76
C TRP A 219 -7.59 6.38 -5.72
N VAL A 220 -7.54 7.49 -6.45
CA VAL A 220 -6.58 8.58 -6.19
C VAL A 220 -7.36 9.60 -5.39
N SER A 221 -6.99 9.85 -4.15
CA SER A 221 -7.75 10.76 -3.31
C SER A 221 -6.87 11.58 -2.40
N THR A 222 -7.26 12.84 -2.23
CA THR A 222 -6.86 13.73 -1.14
C THR A 222 -7.64 13.45 0.16
N MET A 223 -8.43 12.36 0.22
CA MET A 223 -9.31 12.00 1.34
C MET A 223 -8.61 11.32 2.51
N ASP A 224 -9.31 11.40 3.64
CA ASP A 224 -8.96 10.87 4.95
C ASP A 224 -8.66 9.35 4.93
N TRP A 225 -7.46 8.99 5.38
CA TRP A 225 -6.92 7.63 5.43
C TRP A 225 -7.82 6.65 6.19
N ILE A 226 -8.56 7.16 7.18
CA ILE A 226 -9.33 6.34 8.13
C ILE A 226 -10.65 5.85 7.52
N SER A 227 -11.25 6.62 6.60
CA SER A 227 -12.52 6.28 5.98
C SER A 227 -12.55 6.73 4.52
N PRO A 228 -12.05 5.90 3.58
CA PRO A 228 -12.28 6.15 2.17
C PRO A 228 -13.78 5.91 1.89
N LYS A 229 -14.62 6.93 2.10
CA LYS A 229 -16.04 6.86 1.73
C LYS A 229 -16.11 6.66 0.20
N PRO A 230 -16.67 5.56 -0.30
CA PRO A 230 -16.89 5.43 -1.73
C PRO A 230 -17.91 6.50 -2.16
N SER A 231 -17.55 7.40 -3.07
CA SER A 231 -18.59 8.16 -3.78
C SER A 231 -19.42 7.17 -4.60
N PRO A 232 -20.77 7.27 -4.61
CA PRO A 232 -21.63 6.40 -5.41
C PRO A 232 -21.44 6.53 -6.93
N GLN A 233 -20.63 7.49 -7.38
CA GLN A 233 -20.46 7.81 -8.79
C GLN A 233 -18.98 7.99 -9.06
N GLY A 234 -18.44 7.12 -9.92
CA GLY A 234 -17.22 7.45 -10.64
C GLY A 234 -17.48 8.72 -11.44
N LYS A 235 -17.02 9.87 -10.93
CA LYS A 235 -16.99 11.08 -11.74
C LYS A 235 -16.01 10.79 -12.88
N ARG A 236 -16.56 10.60 -14.09
CA ARG A 236 -15.79 10.83 -15.31
C ARG A 236 -15.29 12.26 -15.21
N LEU A 237 -13.99 12.44 -15.03
CA LEU A 237 -13.35 13.70 -15.36
C LEU A 237 -13.39 13.80 -16.88
N THR A 238 -14.44 14.41 -17.42
CA THR A 238 -14.49 14.85 -18.80
C THR A 238 -13.92 16.25 -18.89
N ARG A 239 -12.78 16.34 -19.59
CA ARG A 239 -12.07 17.51 -20.13
C ARG A 239 -11.72 18.64 -19.18
#